data_AF-A0A0F9Q4S1-F1
#
_entry.id   AF-A0A0F9Q4S1-F1
#
_cell.length_a   1.000
_cell.length_b   1.000
_cell.length_c   1.000
_cell.angle_alpha   90.00
_cell.angle_beta   90.00
_cell.angle_gamma   90.00
#
_symmetry.space_group_name_H-M   'P 1'
#
loop_
_entity.id
_entity.type
_entity.pdbx_description
1 polymer ?
#
loop_
_entity_poly.entity_id
_entity_poly.type
_entity_poly.pdbx_seq_one_letter_code
_entity_poly.pdbx_strand_id
1 'polypeptide(L)'
;MHLLRKQDLSVYYFLEDMFSAYDFVNIVDGYPDEELVLPTISVEAMDVDSIPHELGNRVGLKDRFWDIEVFALNKAQRDEFAYLIMDNLEVGVSINDYDEGFPPDVIPTKIGALDISNLTLTVVTLFPTIQEKLYWRMSITFTSIFNQL
;
A
#
# COMPACT_ATOMS: atom_id res chain seq x y z
N MET A 1 3.87 17.29 13.08
CA MET A 1 4.26 17.21 11.66
C MET A 1 4.58 15.80 11.18
N HIS A 2 4.63 14.74 12.01
CA HIS A 2 5.17 13.43 11.54
C HIS A 2 4.25 12.20 11.59
N LEU A 3 2.96 12.31 11.93
CA LEU A 3 2.11 11.11 11.97
C LEU A 3 1.79 10.55 10.58
N LEU A 4 1.46 11.39 9.60
CA LEU A 4 1.17 10.95 8.23
C LEU A 4 2.39 10.26 7.60
N ARG A 5 3.57 10.86 7.74
CA ARG A 5 4.82 10.24 7.29
C ARG A 5 5.08 8.90 7.98
N LYS A 6 4.79 8.76 9.28
CA LYS A 6 4.93 7.47 9.99
C LYS A 6 3.96 6.42 9.45
N GLN A 7 2.75 6.83 9.05
CA GLN A 7 1.82 5.93 8.38
C GLN A 7 2.35 5.48 7.01
N ASP A 8 2.89 6.41 6.21
CA ASP A 8 3.48 6.10 4.88
C ASP A 8 4.57 5.07 4.98
N LEU A 9 5.55 5.36 5.84
CA LEU A 9 6.68 4.47 6.08
C LEU A 9 6.20 3.12 6.61
N SER A 10 5.21 3.09 7.50
CA SER A 10 4.66 1.83 8.00
C SER A 10 4.01 0.97 6.93
N VAL A 11 3.24 1.54 6.00
CA VAL A 11 2.65 0.76 4.90
C VAL A 11 3.73 0.30 3.93
N TYR A 12 4.69 1.17 3.61
CA TYR A 12 5.83 0.83 2.76
C TYR A 12 6.66 -0.34 3.36
N TYR A 13 7.09 -0.23 4.62
CA TYR A 13 7.87 -1.27 5.27
C TYR A 13 7.07 -2.55 5.57
N PHE A 14 5.75 -2.43 5.71
CA PHE A 14 4.87 -3.60 5.78
C PHE A 14 4.90 -4.41 4.47
N LEU A 15 4.91 -3.74 3.31
CA LEU A 15 5.05 -4.39 2.02
C LEU A 15 6.47 -4.95 1.82
N GLU A 16 7.51 -4.19 2.17
CA GLU A 16 8.91 -4.67 2.15
C GLU A 16 9.09 -5.95 2.98
N ASP A 17 8.56 -5.99 4.20
CA ASP A 17 8.66 -7.17 5.07
C ASP A 17 7.88 -8.37 4.47
N MET A 18 6.66 -8.13 4.00
CA MET A 18 5.81 -9.15 3.35
C MET A 18 6.50 -9.79 2.15
N PHE A 19 7.22 -8.99 1.36
CA PHE A 19 7.89 -9.45 0.15
C PHE A 19 9.40 -9.71 0.34
N SER A 20 9.92 -9.65 1.56
CA SER A 20 11.35 -9.84 1.86
C SER A 20 11.94 -11.19 1.40
N ALA A 21 11.09 -12.22 1.27
CA ALA A 21 11.47 -13.53 0.74
C ALA A 21 11.55 -13.59 -0.79
N TYR A 22 11.07 -12.56 -1.50
CA TYR A 22 11.00 -12.46 -2.94
C TYR A 22 11.98 -11.38 -3.43
N ASP A 23 13.27 -11.70 -3.49
CA ASP A 23 14.34 -10.80 -3.94
C ASP A 23 14.16 -10.24 -5.36
N PHE A 24 13.30 -10.86 -6.16
CA PHE A 24 12.94 -10.45 -7.50
C PHE A 24 11.72 -9.51 -7.57
N VAL A 25 11.09 -9.18 -6.43
CA VAL A 25 9.99 -8.21 -6.34
C VAL A 25 10.53 -6.89 -5.81
N ASN A 26 10.21 -5.80 -6.50
CA ASN A 26 10.61 -4.45 -6.11
C ASN A 26 9.44 -3.72 -5.43
N ILE A 27 9.64 -3.12 -4.26
CA ILE A 27 8.63 -2.25 -3.63
C ILE A 27 9.05 -0.80 -3.79
N VAL A 28 8.13 0.05 -4.25
CA VAL A 28 8.39 1.47 -4.51
C VAL A 28 7.35 2.36 -3.84
N ASP A 29 7.80 3.53 -3.38
CA ASP A 29 6.94 4.61 -2.91
C ASP A 29 6.52 5.47 -4.11
N GLY A 30 5.23 5.45 -4.43
CA GLY A 30 4.65 6.12 -5.60
C GLY A 30 4.70 5.31 -6.90
N TYR A 31 3.95 5.79 -7.90
CA TYR A 31 3.83 5.12 -9.19
C TYR A 31 5.16 5.08 -9.96
N PRO A 32 5.55 3.94 -10.58
CA PRO A 32 6.79 3.86 -11.34
C PRO A 32 6.71 4.63 -12.66
N ASP A 33 7.65 5.54 -12.89
CA ASP A 33 7.77 6.34 -14.11
C ASP A 33 8.60 5.67 -15.22
N GLU A 34 9.39 4.66 -14.86
CA GLU A 34 10.31 3.96 -15.76
C GLU A 34 9.74 2.62 -16.24
N GLU A 35 10.32 2.08 -17.31
CA GLU A 35 9.98 0.73 -17.77
C GLU A 35 10.44 -0.30 -16.74
N LEU A 36 9.49 -1.09 -16.26
CA LEU A 36 9.75 -2.11 -15.25
C LEU A 36 10.53 -3.26 -15.89
N VAL A 37 11.50 -3.79 -15.14
CA VAL A 37 12.29 -4.99 -15.49
C VAL A 37 12.04 -6.15 -14.54
N LEU A 38 11.44 -5.88 -13.38
CA LEU A 38 11.06 -6.83 -12.35
C LEU A 38 9.60 -6.59 -11.93
N PRO A 39 8.89 -7.62 -11.44
CA PRO A 39 7.64 -7.40 -10.73
C PRO A 39 7.80 -6.30 -9.69
N THR A 40 6.86 -5.37 -9.66
CA THR A 40 6.94 -4.17 -8.82
C THR A 40 5.62 -3.97 -8.10
N ILE A 41 5.68 -3.56 -6.85
CA ILE A 41 4.52 -3.16 -6.06
C ILE A 41 4.75 -1.72 -5.68
N SER A 42 3.90 -0.81 -6.16
CA SER A 42 3.94 0.57 -5.71
C SER A 42 2.85 0.82 -4.68
N VAL A 43 3.15 1.66 -3.69
CA VAL A 43 2.15 2.15 -2.74
C VAL A 43 2.12 3.67 -2.78
N GLU A 44 0.92 4.23 -2.78
CA GLU A 44 0.71 5.66 -2.65
C GLU A 44 -0.48 5.93 -1.74
N ALA A 45 -0.37 6.99 -0.95
CA ALA A 45 -1.50 7.54 -0.25
C ALA A 45 -2.08 8.70 -1.04
N MET A 46 -3.39 8.66 -1.28
CA MET A 46 -4.08 9.71 -2.02
C MET A 46 -4.84 10.62 -1.07
N ASP A 47 -4.86 11.90 -1.41
CA ASP A 47 -5.73 12.87 -0.76
C ASP A 47 -7.20 12.57 -1.10
N VAL A 48 -8.04 12.56 -0.06
CA VAL A 48 -9.48 12.35 -0.19
C VAL A 48 -10.14 13.68 -0.54
N ASP A 49 -10.07 14.08 -1.80
CA ASP A 49 -10.50 15.42 -2.22
C ASP A 49 -12.03 15.64 -2.17
N SER A 50 -12.86 14.59 -1.97
CA SER A 50 -14.31 14.72 -2.16
C SER A 50 -15.20 13.66 -1.48
N ILE A 51 -14.88 13.23 -0.24
CA ILE A 51 -15.91 12.53 0.56
C ILE A 51 -16.81 13.58 1.23
N PRO A 52 -18.12 13.63 0.91
CA PRO A 52 -19.04 14.52 1.62
C PRO A 52 -19.12 14.08 3.08
N HIS A 53 -18.64 14.92 3.98
CA HIS A 53 -18.77 14.70 5.41
C HIS A 53 -20.01 15.42 5.96
N GLU A 54 -20.75 14.74 6.83
CA GLU A 54 -21.81 15.39 7.60
C GLU A 54 -21.22 16.37 8.63
N LEU A 55 -21.87 17.52 8.78
CA LEU A 55 -21.45 18.55 9.74
C LEU A 55 -21.61 18.01 11.17
N GLY A 56 -20.51 17.58 11.78
CA GLY A 56 -20.48 16.91 13.09
C GLY A 56 -19.79 15.54 13.08
N ASN A 57 -19.61 14.92 11.91
CA ASN A 57 -18.85 13.67 11.79
C ASN A 57 -17.34 13.96 11.76
N ARG A 58 -16.74 14.04 12.95
CA ARG A 58 -15.29 14.24 13.12
C ARG A 58 -14.46 12.97 12.91
N VAL A 59 -15.10 11.82 12.75
CA VAL A 59 -14.40 10.53 12.57
C VAL A 59 -13.92 10.39 11.13
N GLY A 60 -14.80 10.66 10.14
CA GLY A 60 -14.45 10.58 8.72
C GLY A 60 -13.40 11.60 8.24
N LEU A 61 -13.13 12.66 9.02
CA LEU A 61 -12.05 13.63 8.74
C LEU A 61 -10.64 13.05 8.95
N LYS A 62 -10.53 11.82 9.47
CA LYS A 62 -9.27 11.11 9.67
C LYS A 62 -9.04 9.99 8.64
N ASP A 63 -9.99 9.80 7.73
CA ASP A 63 -9.90 8.76 6.72
C ASP A 63 -8.79 9.11 5.73
N ARG A 64 -8.05 8.09 5.34
CA ARG A 64 -7.02 8.20 4.33
C ARG A 64 -7.22 7.14 3.28
N PHE A 65 -7.11 7.53 2.01
CA PHE A 65 -7.21 6.60 0.90
C PHE A 65 -5.82 6.14 0.49
N TRP A 66 -5.73 4.86 0.17
CA TRP A 66 -4.50 4.21 -0.27
C TRP A 66 -4.75 3.49 -1.57
N ASP A 67 -3.74 3.51 -2.43
CA ASP A 67 -3.68 2.74 -3.66
C ASP A 67 -2.36 1.96 -3.67
N ILE A 68 -2.46 0.64 -3.78
CA ILE A 68 -1.33 -0.25 -3.99
C ILE A 68 -1.49 -0.88 -5.35
N GLU A 69 -0.51 -0.69 -6.22
CA GLU A 69 -0.51 -1.21 -7.58
C GLU A 69 0.50 -2.33 -7.71
N VAL A 70 0.02 -3.49 -8.16
CA VAL A 70 0.83 -4.68 -8.42
C VAL A 70 1.09 -4.78 -9.91
N PHE A 71 2.36 -4.78 -10.30
CA PHE A 71 2.85 -4.99 -11.66
C PHE A 71 3.58 -6.32 -11.74
N ALA A 72 3.15 -7.23 -12.63
CA ALA A 72 3.73 -8.57 -12.73
C ALA A 72 4.00 -9.05 -14.17
N LEU A 73 4.81 -10.11 -14.29
CA LEU A 73 5.14 -10.78 -15.57
C LEU A 73 3.97 -11.49 -16.19
N ASN A 74 3.08 -12.01 -15.37
CA ASN A 74 1.97 -12.82 -15.81
C ASN A 74 0.78 -12.69 -14.86
N LYS A 75 -0.38 -13.16 -15.35
CA LYS A 75 -1.64 -13.12 -14.61
C LYS A 75 -1.56 -13.83 -13.25
N ALA A 76 -0.92 -15.00 -13.20
CA ALA A 76 -0.86 -15.81 -11.99
C ALA A 76 -0.08 -15.10 -10.88
N GLN A 77 1.09 -14.55 -11.20
CA GLN A 77 1.89 -13.76 -10.25
C GLN A 77 1.14 -12.52 -9.76
N ARG A 78 0.48 -11.78 -10.68
CA ARG A 78 -0.34 -10.63 -10.30
C ARG A 78 -1.40 -11.02 -9.27
N ASP A 79 -2.17 -12.07 -9.56
CA ASP A 79 -3.27 -12.52 -8.70
C ASP A 79 -2.72 -13.01 -7.35
N GLU A 80 -1.63 -13.78 -7.35
CA GLU A 80 -0.95 -14.25 -6.14
C GLU A 80 -0.49 -13.10 -5.23
N PHE A 81 0.24 -12.13 -5.78
CA PHE A 81 0.74 -10.99 -5.01
C PHE A 81 -0.39 -10.11 -4.50
N ALA A 82 -1.41 -9.85 -5.32
CA ALA A 82 -2.53 -9.02 -4.90
C ALA A 82 -3.39 -9.68 -3.81
N TYR A 83 -3.63 -10.98 -3.91
CA TYR A 83 -4.34 -11.71 -2.84
C TYR A 83 -3.51 -11.79 -1.56
N LEU A 84 -2.19 -11.99 -1.66
CA LEU A 84 -1.32 -11.94 -0.50
C LEU A 84 -1.40 -10.59 0.22
N ILE A 85 -1.36 -9.48 -0.52
CA ILE A 85 -1.51 -8.14 0.07
C ILE A 85 -2.89 -7.99 0.69
N MET A 86 -3.95 -8.35 -0.02
CA MET A 86 -5.33 -8.26 0.46
C MET A 86 -5.52 -9.00 1.79
N ASP A 87 -5.11 -10.27 1.86
CA ASP A 87 -5.27 -11.13 3.04
C ASP A 87 -4.53 -10.55 4.27
N ASN A 88 -3.36 -9.91 4.05
CA ASN A 88 -2.61 -9.28 5.15
C ASN A 88 -3.18 -7.92 5.54
N LEU A 89 -3.75 -7.15 4.60
CA LEU A 89 -4.44 -5.89 4.92
C LEU A 89 -5.70 -6.14 5.76
N GLU A 90 -6.37 -7.29 5.65
CA GLU A 90 -7.50 -7.65 6.52
C GLU A 90 -7.11 -7.74 8.01
N VAL A 91 -5.84 -8.02 8.31
CA VAL A 91 -5.30 -8.06 9.69
C VAL A 91 -5.00 -6.65 10.22
N GLY A 92 -4.89 -5.66 9.33
CA GLY A 92 -4.51 -4.28 9.63
C GLY A 92 -3.01 -4.05 9.61
N VAL A 93 -2.61 -2.76 9.54
CA VAL A 93 -1.20 -2.36 9.44
C VAL A 93 -0.76 -1.70 10.74
N SER A 94 0.34 -2.16 11.34
CA SER A 94 0.90 -1.53 12.53
C SER A 94 1.63 -0.23 12.18
N ILE A 95 1.37 0.82 12.94
CA ILE A 95 2.05 2.11 12.78
C ILE A 95 3.20 2.21 13.78
N ASN A 96 4.41 2.46 13.27
CA ASN A 96 5.64 2.48 14.05
C ASN A 96 6.27 3.88 14.10
N ASP A 97 7.09 4.12 15.12
CA ASP A 97 7.81 5.37 15.32
C ASP A 97 9.14 5.39 14.57
N TYR A 98 9.11 5.75 13.29
CA TYR A 98 10.32 5.87 12.47
C TYR A 98 11.21 7.08 12.81
N ASP A 99 10.88 7.88 13.83
CA ASP A 99 11.85 8.85 14.36
C ASP A 99 12.98 8.12 15.13
N GLU A 100 12.77 6.85 15.53
CA GLU A 100 13.76 5.99 16.20
C GLU A 100 14.78 5.38 15.23
N GLY A 101 14.45 5.31 13.93
CA GLY A 101 15.27 4.70 12.88
C GLY A 101 14.46 3.83 11.92
N PHE A 102 15.15 3.08 11.07
CA PHE A 102 14.55 2.26 10.00
C PHE A 102 15.05 0.81 10.05
N PRO A 103 14.21 -0.17 9.66
CA PRO A 103 14.65 -1.54 9.43
C PRO A 103 15.72 -1.63 8.33
N PRO A 104 16.59 -2.66 8.36
CA PRO A 104 16.66 -3.72 9.38
C PRO A 104 17.44 -3.30 10.65
N ASP A 105 18.10 -2.14 10.65
CA ASP A 105 19.01 -1.72 11.71
C ASP A 105 18.29 -1.37 13.02
N VAL A 106 17.07 -0.83 12.89
CA VAL A 106 16.21 -0.47 14.03
C VAL A 106 14.84 -1.13 13.84
N ILE A 107 14.32 -1.72 14.91
CA ILE A 107 12.92 -2.16 15.01
C ILE A 107 12.17 -1.04 15.75
N PRO A 108 11.45 -0.15 15.05
CA PRO A 108 10.87 1.02 15.69
C PRO A 108 9.65 0.65 16.53
N THR A 109 9.40 1.40 17.59
CA THR A 109 8.32 1.15 18.53
C THR A 109 6.95 1.32 17.88
N LYS A 110 6.03 0.38 18.10
CA LYS A 110 4.64 0.49 17.65
C LYS A 110 3.90 1.58 18.43
N ILE A 111 3.31 2.54 17.72
CA ILE A 111 2.55 3.68 18.28
C ILE A 111 1.06 3.63 17.98
N GLY A 112 0.63 2.72 17.10
CA GLY A 112 -0.76 2.60 16.69
C GLY A 112 -0.98 1.52 15.65
N ALA A 113 -2.16 1.55 15.02
CA ALA A 113 -2.49 0.72 13.88
C ALA A 113 -3.44 1.47 12.93
N LEU A 114 -3.47 1.04 11.68
CA LEU A 114 -4.48 1.40 10.69
C LEU A 114 -5.58 0.35 10.71
N ASP A 115 -6.79 0.80 10.99
CA ASP A 115 -8.00 0.03 10.74
C ASP A 115 -8.37 0.20 9.27
N ILE A 116 -8.41 -0.91 8.54
CA ILE A 116 -8.65 -0.93 7.09
C ILE A 116 -10.14 -1.15 6.82
N SER A 117 -10.66 -0.44 5.84
CA SER A 117 -12.04 -0.49 5.38
C SER A 117 -12.12 -0.25 3.88
N ASN A 118 -13.26 -0.61 3.26
CA ASN A 118 -13.51 -0.41 1.82
C ASN A 118 -12.44 -1.02 0.89
N LEU A 119 -11.78 -2.09 1.34
CA LEU A 119 -10.76 -2.81 0.56
C LEU A 119 -11.35 -3.35 -0.74
N THR A 120 -10.74 -2.97 -1.86
CA THR A 120 -11.21 -3.31 -3.21
C THR A 120 -10.05 -3.73 -4.09
N LEU A 121 -10.23 -4.82 -4.83
CA LEU A 121 -9.32 -5.27 -5.90
C LEU A 121 -9.89 -4.95 -7.26
N THR A 122 -9.10 -4.26 -8.09
CA THR A 122 -9.47 -3.91 -9.47
C THR A 122 -8.41 -4.40 -10.45
N VAL A 123 -8.79 -5.29 -11.37
CA VAL A 123 -7.92 -5.67 -12.49
C VAL A 123 -7.81 -4.49 -13.45
N VAL A 124 -6.61 -3.96 -13.62
CA VAL A 124 -6.36 -2.89 -14.60
C VAL A 124 -6.07 -3.53 -15.95
N THR A 125 -7.03 -3.41 -16.87
CA THR A 125 -6.89 -3.97 -18.22
C THR A 125 -6.15 -2.98 -19.10
N LEU A 126 -4.93 -3.35 -19.49
CA LEU A 126 -4.10 -2.55 -20.37
C LEU A 126 -4.14 -3.07 -21.80
N PHE A 127 -3.91 -2.18 -22.77
CA PHE A 127 -3.83 -2.54 -24.18
C PHE A 127 -2.78 -3.65 -24.39
N PRO A 128 -3.01 -4.63 -25.28
CA PRO A 128 -2.09 -5.75 -25.48
C PRO A 128 -0.64 -5.32 -25.78
N THR A 129 -0.45 -4.21 -26.48
CA THR A 129 0.87 -3.64 -26.82
C THR A 129 1.65 -3.13 -25.60
N ILE A 130 0.98 -2.90 -24.48
CA ILE A 130 1.59 -2.46 -23.22
C ILE A 130 1.88 -3.67 -22.32
N GLN A 131 1.10 -4.76 -22.42
CA GLN A 131 1.25 -5.94 -21.55
C GLN A 131 2.63 -6.62 -21.62
N GLU A 132 3.34 -6.51 -22.75
CA GLU A 132 4.69 -7.07 -22.94
C GLU A 132 5.77 -6.43 -22.03
N LYS A 133 5.45 -5.31 -21.39
CA LYS A 133 6.37 -4.55 -20.53
C LYS A 133 6.07 -4.70 -19.03
N LEU A 134 5.77 -5.93 -18.56
CA LEU A 134 5.49 -6.20 -17.13
C LEU A 134 4.19 -5.63 -16.56
N TYR A 135 3.15 -5.52 -17.41
CA TYR A 135 1.94 -4.78 -17.06
C TYR A 135 0.70 -5.65 -16.77
N TRP A 136 0.88 -6.89 -16.30
CA TRP A 136 -0.24 -7.54 -15.62
C TRP A 136 -0.49 -6.79 -14.33
N ARG A 137 -1.50 -5.91 -14.35
CA ARG A 137 -1.73 -4.92 -13.30
C ARG A 137 -3.00 -5.18 -12.49
N MET A 138 -2.89 -5.03 -11.18
CA MET A 138 -4.02 -5.00 -10.24
C MET A 138 -3.84 -3.86 -9.25
N SER A 139 -4.89 -3.07 -9.09
CA SER A 139 -4.98 -2.02 -8.07
C SER A 139 -5.69 -2.58 -6.84
N ILE A 140 -5.11 -2.35 -5.68
CA ILE A 140 -5.67 -2.63 -4.36
C ILE A 140 -5.91 -1.28 -3.70
N THR A 141 -7.18 -0.90 -3.55
CA THR A 141 -7.55 0.38 -2.93
C THR A 141 -8.24 0.15 -1.61
N PHE A 142 -7.97 1.00 -0.64
CA PHE A 142 -8.64 0.93 0.66
C PHE A 142 -8.65 2.27 1.38
N THR A 143 -9.57 2.41 2.33
CA THR A 143 -9.58 3.50 3.28
C THR A 143 -9.07 3.03 4.62
N SER A 144 -8.31 3.88 5.31
CA SER A 144 -7.80 3.57 6.65
C SER A 144 -8.10 4.67 7.65
N ILE A 145 -8.30 4.29 8.91
CA ILE A 145 -8.33 5.21 10.05
C ILE A 145 -7.18 4.84 10.99
N PHE A 146 -6.40 5.84 11.40
CA PHE A 146 -5.37 5.64 12.41
C PHE A 146 -5.97 5.60 13.82
N ASN A 147 -5.66 4.52 14.55
CA ASN A 147 -5.92 4.38 15.97
C ASN A 147 -4.61 4.38 16.76
N GLN A 148 -4.55 5.29 17.74
CA GLN A 148 -3.43 5.36 18.67
C GLN A 148 -3.59 4.29 19.75
N LEU A 149 -2.46 3.67 20.14
CA LEU A 149 -2.39 2.75 21.28
C LEU A 149 -2.50 3.47 22.63
#